data_AF-A0A6A6XSK4-F1
#
_entry.id   AF-A0A6A6XSK4-F1
#
_cell.length_a   1.000
_cell.length_b   1.000
_cell.length_c   1.000
_cell.angle_alpha   90.00
_cell.angle_beta   90.00
_cell.angle_gamma   90.00
#
_symmetry.space_group_name_H-M   'P 1'
#
loop_
_entity.id
_entity.type
_entity.pdbx_description
1 polymer ?
#
loop_
_entity_poly.entity_id
_entity_poly.type
_entity_poly.pdbx_seq_one_letter_code
_entity_poly.pdbx_strand_id
1 'polypeptide(L)'
;CGEYGNFSLTFDDTSVGPSKNDVLPVNGMTNPYHHLFYANGYTYVPDKWEPYPAVSQPNVAMFLPFGGLLPNTPFAGSLLPGEIGAGPRASVSAYWFNAYYGYFGCALNGITRCTLRISGYQYDATLKQEVLAVEQNVTIPACYGYIQCRLTQVYFNDGFRALSGIQFNAYTYNLGIPQIFMMDSLQMEWYNSSCAAGILRVGHR
;
A
#
# COMPACT_ATOMS: atom_id res chain seq x y z
N CYS A 1 9.52 -1.10 25.22
CA CYS A 1 9.38 -1.96 24.02
C CYS A 1 9.13 -1.02 22.84
N GLY A 2 9.78 -1.21 21.70
CA GLY A 2 9.67 -0.31 20.54
C GLY A 2 8.28 -0.34 19.90
N GLU A 3 8.17 -0.44 18.59
CA GLU A 3 6.86 -0.60 17.94
C GLU A 3 6.33 -2.05 18.15
N TYR A 4 5.06 -2.24 18.49
CA TYR A 4 4.44 -3.58 18.65
C TYR A 4 2.92 -3.48 18.57
N GLY A 5 2.25 -4.60 18.23
CA GLY A 5 0.79 -4.66 18.14
C GLY A 5 0.23 -3.97 16.89
N ASN A 6 -0.98 -3.46 17.01
CA ASN A 6 -1.74 -2.87 15.91
C ASN A 6 -1.16 -1.51 15.49
N PHE A 7 -1.15 -1.26 14.18
CA PHE A 7 -0.76 0.02 13.60
C PHE A 7 -1.57 0.28 12.33
N SER A 8 -1.58 1.54 11.89
CA SER A 8 -2.27 1.96 10.67
C SER A 8 -1.31 2.71 9.78
N LEU A 9 -1.37 2.46 8.48
CA LEU A 9 -0.69 3.28 7.48
C LEU A 9 -1.71 4.28 6.94
N THR A 10 -1.55 5.54 7.37
CA THR A 10 -2.44 6.66 7.01
C THR A 10 -1.84 7.58 5.96
N PHE A 11 -0.53 7.47 5.69
CA PHE A 11 0.19 8.29 4.70
C PHE A 11 0.21 9.80 5.01
N ASP A 12 -0.20 10.19 6.21
CA ASP A 12 -0.26 11.58 6.66
C ASP A 12 1.10 12.07 7.18
N ASP A 13 1.91 11.15 7.71
CA ASP A 13 3.23 11.44 8.27
C ASP A 13 4.34 11.62 7.21
N THR A 14 4.02 11.49 5.92
CA THR A 14 4.95 11.76 4.82
C THR A 14 5.12 13.27 4.63
N SER A 15 6.14 13.85 5.26
CA SER A 15 6.40 15.27 5.18
C SER A 15 6.91 15.70 3.80
N VAL A 16 6.20 16.69 3.27
CA VAL A 16 6.40 17.51 2.09
C VAL A 16 7.89 17.81 1.84
N GLY A 17 8.51 17.12 0.86
CA GLY A 17 9.61 17.72 0.12
C GLY A 17 9.11 19.02 -0.53
N PRO A 18 9.94 20.07 -0.70
CA PRO A 18 9.45 21.32 -1.25
C PRO A 18 8.69 21.01 -2.53
N SER A 19 7.50 21.60 -2.68
CA SER A 19 6.72 21.60 -3.92
C SER A 19 7.67 21.92 -5.06
N LYS A 20 8.28 20.89 -5.65
CA LYS A 20 8.97 21.05 -6.90
C LYS A 20 7.88 21.47 -7.85
N ASN A 21 8.20 22.39 -8.76
CA ASN A 21 7.29 22.83 -9.81
C ASN A 21 7.05 21.68 -10.80
N ASP A 22 6.63 20.52 -10.29
CA ASP A 22 6.35 19.32 -11.03
C ASP A 22 4.93 19.41 -11.54
N VAL A 23 4.75 18.95 -12.77
CA VAL A 23 3.55 19.07 -13.60
C VAL A 23 2.34 18.34 -12.98
N LEU A 24 2.55 17.52 -11.93
CA LEU A 24 1.54 16.73 -11.25
C LEU A 24 1.53 17.04 -9.74
N PRO A 25 0.37 17.15 -9.08
CA PRO A 25 0.25 17.41 -7.64
C PRO A 25 0.60 16.20 -6.76
N VAL A 26 1.35 15.23 -7.30
CA VAL A 26 1.67 13.95 -6.66
C VAL A 26 3.11 13.98 -6.16
N ASN A 27 3.35 13.47 -4.95
CA ASN A 27 4.69 13.41 -4.35
C ASN A 27 5.12 11.96 -4.13
N GLY A 28 6.35 11.62 -4.55
CA GLY A 28 6.90 10.29 -4.34
C GLY A 28 6.93 9.91 -2.86
N MET A 29 6.55 8.67 -2.54
CA MET A 29 6.59 8.15 -1.18
C MET A 29 8.05 7.92 -0.74
N THR A 30 8.39 8.26 0.51
CA THR A 30 9.68 7.91 1.09
C THR A 30 9.78 6.39 1.30
N ASN A 31 10.98 5.85 1.11
CA ASN A 31 11.21 4.41 1.20
C ASN A 31 12.45 4.11 2.05
N PRO A 32 12.34 3.39 3.19
CA PRO A 32 11.12 2.82 3.78
C PRO A 32 10.21 3.85 4.47
N TYR A 33 8.92 3.53 4.61
CA TYR A 33 7.92 4.26 5.41
C TYR A 33 7.31 3.30 6.44
N HIS A 34 7.32 3.68 7.73
CA HIS A 34 7.00 2.80 8.88
C HIS A 34 7.64 1.40 8.80
N HIS A 35 8.94 1.34 8.47
CA HIS A 35 9.72 0.11 8.30
C HIS A 35 9.31 -0.80 7.15
N LEU A 36 8.33 -0.40 6.35
CA LEU A 36 7.90 -1.12 5.16
C LEU A 36 8.45 -0.44 3.92
N PHE A 37 8.81 -1.26 2.94
CA PHE A 37 9.23 -0.83 1.63
C PHE A 37 8.04 -0.81 0.69
N TYR A 38 8.06 0.15 -0.23
CA TYR A 38 7.01 0.36 -1.21
C TYR A 38 7.57 0.14 -2.61
N ALA A 39 6.80 -0.52 -3.46
CA ALA A 39 7.13 -0.68 -4.86
C ALA A 39 7.16 0.66 -5.61
N ASN A 40 7.84 0.67 -6.75
CA ASN A 40 7.82 1.85 -7.62
C ASN A 40 6.39 2.13 -8.11
N GLY A 41 6.01 3.41 -8.14
CA GLY A 41 4.68 3.86 -8.55
C GLY A 41 3.79 4.29 -7.38
N TYR A 42 4.19 4.04 -6.13
CA TYR A 42 3.53 4.62 -4.96
C TYR A 42 3.86 6.10 -4.80
N THR A 43 2.81 6.88 -4.64
CA THR A 43 2.84 8.33 -4.41
C THR A 43 1.80 8.66 -3.36
N TYR A 44 1.86 9.85 -2.78
CA TYR A 44 0.75 10.40 -2.01
C TYR A 44 0.23 11.67 -2.66
N VAL A 45 -1.05 11.95 -2.44
CA VAL A 45 -1.70 13.17 -2.92
C VAL A 45 -2.50 13.79 -1.78
N PRO A 46 -2.44 15.12 -1.60
CA PRO A 46 -3.27 15.81 -0.64
C PRO A 46 -4.75 15.79 -1.05
N ASP A 47 -5.63 15.73 -0.05
CA ASP A 47 -7.11 15.70 -0.14
C ASP A 47 -7.72 16.69 -1.14
N LYS A 48 -7.06 17.84 -1.34
CA LYS A 48 -7.52 18.91 -2.25
C LYS A 48 -7.50 18.51 -3.74
N TRP A 49 -6.71 17.51 -4.12
CA TRP A 49 -6.41 17.19 -5.52
C TRP A 49 -6.94 15.84 -5.98
N GLU A 50 -7.56 15.07 -5.09
CA GLU A 50 -8.12 13.77 -5.39
C GLU A 50 -9.65 13.79 -5.45
N PRO A 51 -10.29 12.89 -6.23
CA PRO A 51 -11.74 12.75 -6.23
C PRO A 51 -12.27 12.06 -4.97
N TYR A 52 -11.42 11.34 -4.24
CA TYR A 52 -11.79 10.67 -2.99
C TYR A 52 -11.19 11.44 -1.82
N PRO A 53 -12.02 11.88 -0.85
CA PRO A 53 -11.48 12.53 0.32
C PRO A 53 -10.74 11.52 1.21
N ALA A 54 -9.63 11.95 1.81
CA ALA A 54 -8.87 11.18 2.78
C ALA A 54 -9.73 10.81 3.98
N VAL A 55 -9.60 9.57 4.43
CA VAL A 55 -10.25 9.03 5.64
C VAL A 55 -9.50 9.48 6.89
N SER A 56 -8.17 9.46 6.89
CA SER A 56 -7.36 9.91 8.05
C SER A 56 -6.89 11.36 7.98
N GLN A 57 -6.92 11.99 6.81
CA GLN A 57 -6.53 13.38 6.52
C GLN A 57 -5.08 13.75 6.94
N PRO A 58 -4.30 14.44 6.08
CA PRO A 58 -4.71 15.10 4.84
C PRO A 58 -4.38 14.35 3.54
N ASN A 59 -3.77 13.17 3.60
CA ASN A 59 -3.22 12.50 2.42
C ASN A 59 -3.90 11.18 2.12
N VAL A 60 -3.79 10.76 0.87
CA VAL A 60 -4.16 9.43 0.40
C VAL A 60 -2.98 8.87 -0.38
N ALA A 61 -2.73 7.56 -0.25
CA ALA A 61 -1.76 6.90 -1.11
C ALA A 61 -2.38 6.57 -2.46
N MET A 62 -1.65 6.85 -3.53
CA MET A 62 -2.01 6.48 -4.89
C MET A 62 -0.95 5.56 -5.47
N PHE A 63 -1.39 4.57 -6.25
CA PHE A 63 -0.48 3.72 -7.02
C PHE A 63 -0.69 3.91 -8.51
N LEU A 64 0.40 4.24 -9.21
CA LEU A 64 0.45 4.38 -10.67
C LEU A 64 0.98 3.07 -11.28
N PRO A 65 0.15 2.29 -12.00
CA PRO A 65 0.56 0.99 -12.56
C PRO A 65 1.53 1.11 -13.75
N PHE A 66 1.69 2.31 -14.32
CA PHE A 66 2.62 2.58 -15.41
C PHE A 66 3.96 3.03 -14.81
N GLY A 67 4.94 2.13 -14.75
CA GLY A 67 6.29 2.44 -14.28
C GLY A 67 6.96 3.52 -15.14
N GLY A 68 7.74 4.41 -14.51
CA GLY A 68 8.58 5.40 -15.19
C GLY A 68 8.10 6.86 -15.11
N LEU A 69 6.94 7.14 -14.51
CA LEU A 69 6.47 8.51 -14.26
C LEU A 69 7.09 9.16 -13.02
N LEU A 70 7.61 8.36 -12.09
CA LEU A 70 8.22 8.81 -10.85
C LEU A 70 9.64 8.27 -10.71
N PRO A 71 10.55 9.01 -10.04
CA PRO A 71 11.90 8.53 -9.75
C PRO A 71 11.85 7.22 -8.95
N ASN A 72 12.73 6.28 -9.26
CA ASN A 72 12.88 5.06 -8.46
C ASN A 72 13.32 5.41 -7.04
N THR A 73 12.65 4.84 -6.03
CA THR A 73 13.07 4.98 -4.63
C THR A 73 13.98 3.80 -4.24
N PRO A 74 14.83 3.93 -3.21
CA PRO A 74 15.75 2.86 -2.80
C PRO A 74 15.01 1.54 -2.56
N PHE A 75 15.54 0.44 -3.09
CA PHE A 75 14.99 -0.92 -2.97
C PHE A 75 13.58 -1.14 -3.56
N ALA A 76 12.90 -0.13 -4.11
CA ALA A 76 11.59 -0.30 -4.71
C ALA A 76 11.55 -1.25 -5.92
N GLY A 77 12.70 -1.45 -6.59
CA GLY A 77 12.85 -2.45 -7.66
C GLY A 77 13.05 -3.88 -7.16
N SER A 78 13.17 -4.09 -5.84
CA SER A 78 13.21 -5.42 -5.22
C SER A 78 11.83 -5.96 -4.84
N LEU A 79 10.78 -5.14 -4.97
CA LEU A 79 9.40 -5.49 -4.72
C LEU A 79 8.63 -5.66 -6.04
N LEU A 80 7.54 -6.44 -6.00
CA LEU A 80 6.60 -6.56 -7.10
C LEU A 80 5.82 -5.25 -7.30
N PRO A 81 5.38 -4.91 -8.52
CA PRO A 81 4.58 -3.71 -8.75
C PRO A 81 3.30 -3.67 -7.90
N GLY A 82 3.12 -2.61 -7.13
CA GLY A 82 1.98 -2.44 -6.21
C GLY A 82 2.14 -3.18 -4.88
N GLU A 83 3.35 -3.65 -4.56
CA GLU A 83 3.65 -4.31 -3.30
C GLU A 83 4.12 -3.34 -2.21
N ILE A 84 3.71 -3.65 -0.99
CA ILE A 84 4.16 -3.06 0.26
C ILE A 84 4.64 -4.21 1.15
N GLY A 85 5.87 -4.15 1.66
CA GLY A 85 6.43 -5.30 2.36
C GLY A 85 7.69 -5.03 3.14
N ALA A 86 8.23 -6.08 3.75
CA ALA A 86 9.52 -6.07 4.42
C ALA A 86 10.70 -5.95 3.44
N GLY A 87 10.48 -6.17 2.14
CA GLY A 87 11.44 -5.97 1.06
C GLY A 87 12.75 -6.73 1.32
N PRO A 88 13.93 -6.08 1.31
CA PRO A 88 15.22 -6.72 1.64
C PRO A 88 15.26 -7.42 3.01
N ARG A 89 14.32 -7.11 3.91
CA ARG A 89 14.20 -7.69 5.26
C ARG A 89 13.14 -8.78 5.35
N ALA A 90 12.61 -9.28 4.23
CA ALA A 90 11.59 -10.32 4.19
C ALA A 90 11.97 -11.59 4.98
N SER A 91 13.26 -11.91 5.11
CA SER A 91 13.71 -13.06 5.91
C SER A 91 13.62 -12.87 7.43
N VAL A 92 13.29 -11.67 7.91
CA VAL A 92 13.30 -11.32 9.34
C VAL A 92 11.87 -11.09 9.83
N SER A 93 11.36 -12.01 10.66
CA SER A 93 9.97 -11.98 11.13
C SER A 93 9.57 -10.77 11.96
N ALA A 94 10.54 -9.98 12.44
CA ALA A 94 10.29 -8.72 13.11
C ALA A 94 9.59 -7.68 12.22
N TYR A 95 9.70 -7.81 10.89
CA TYR A 95 9.07 -6.92 9.90
C TYR A 95 7.85 -7.54 9.22
N TRP A 96 7.45 -8.75 9.63
CA TRP A 96 6.22 -9.37 9.13
C TRP A 96 4.99 -8.76 9.79
N PHE A 97 3.86 -8.82 9.10
CA PHE A 97 2.62 -8.19 9.53
C PHE A 97 1.39 -9.04 9.20
N ASN A 98 0.33 -8.77 9.95
CA ASN A 98 -1.03 -9.15 9.63
C ASN A 98 -1.72 -7.95 8.99
N ALA A 99 -2.61 -8.19 8.02
CA ALA A 99 -3.41 -7.15 7.40
C ALA A 99 -4.90 -7.46 7.59
N TYR A 100 -5.69 -6.45 7.97
CA TYR A 100 -7.09 -6.64 8.34
C TYR A 100 -8.07 -5.99 7.36
N TYR A 101 -7.89 -4.70 7.09
CA TYR A 101 -8.71 -3.97 6.15
C TYR A 101 -8.03 -2.66 5.74
N GLY A 102 -8.53 -2.04 4.68
CA GLY A 102 -8.15 -0.68 4.28
C GLY A 102 -9.27 -0.02 3.49
N TYR A 103 -9.08 1.23 3.12
CA TYR A 103 -10.03 1.99 2.32
C TYR A 103 -9.49 2.19 0.91
N PHE A 104 -10.27 1.86 -0.12
CA PHE A 104 -9.81 1.83 -1.51
C PHE A 104 -10.75 2.55 -2.48
N GLY A 105 -10.16 3.17 -3.50
CA GLY A 105 -10.86 3.83 -4.61
C GLY A 105 -10.13 3.63 -5.94
N CYS A 106 -10.82 3.78 -7.06
CA CYS A 106 -10.23 3.65 -8.40
C CYS A 106 -10.42 4.95 -9.19
N ALA A 107 -9.33 5.47 -9.74
CA ALA A 107 -9.28 6.87 -10.15
C ALA A 107 -9.62 7.12 -11.62
N LEU A 108 -9.44 6.16 -12.53
CA LEU A 108 -9.14 6.54 -13.92
C LEU A 108 -10.28 6.63 -14.91
N ASN A 109 -11.48 6.14 -14.63
CA ASN A 109 -12.60 6.35 -15.55
C ASN A 109 -13.87 6.89 -14.92
N GLY A 110 -14.05 6.78 -13.60
CA GLY A 110 -15.27 7.15 -12.89
C GLY A 110 -16.56 6.44 -13.34
N ILE A 111 -16.54 5.75 -14.48
CA ILE A 111 -17.70 5.24 -15.20
C ILE A 111 -17.87 3.75 -14.98
N THR A 112 -16.78 2.98 -14.84
CA THR A 112 -16.88 1.54 -14.60
C THR A 112 -16.29 1.18 -13.26
N ARG A 113 -16.82 0.09 -12.69
CA ARG A 113 -16.22 -0.55 -11.52
C ARG A 113 -14.80 -1.00 -11.85
N CYS A 114 -14.00 -1.21 -10.82
CA CYS A 114 -12.71 -1.87 -10.96
C CYS A 114 -12.67 -3.13 -10.07
N THR A 115 -11.82 -4.07 -10.45
CA THR A 115 -11.47 -5.23 -9.64
C THR A 115 -10.14 -4.93 -8.97
N LEU A 116 -10.14 -4.86 -7.64
CA LEU A 116 -8.95 -4.81 -6.81
C LEU A 116 -8.53 -6.26 -6.51
N ARG A 117 -7.37 -6.65 -7.02
CA ARG A 117 -6.69 -7.90 -6.69
C ARG A 117 -5.71 -7.64 -5.55
N ILE A 118 -5.86 -8.40 -4.49
CA ILE A 118 -5.07 -8.30 -3.27
C ILE A 118 -4.34 -9.62 -3.09
N SER A 119 -3.02 -9.59 -3.08
CA SER A 119 -2.17 -10.78 -2.97
C SER A 119 -1.29 -10.67 -1.74
N GLY A 120 -1.35 -11.64 -0.84
CA GLY A 120 -0.51 -11.73 0.35
C GLY A 120 0.63 -12.71 0.12
N TYR A 121 1.84 -12.29 0.46
CA TYR A 121 3.06 -13.07 0.31
C TYR A 121 3.68 -13.37 1.68
N GLN A 122 4.23 -14.58 1.80
CA GLN A 122 4.98 -15.01 2.96
C GLN A 122 6.40 -15.41 2.57
N TYR A 123 7.37 -15.14 3.43
CA TYR A 123 8.75 -15.53 3.19
C TYR A 123 8.94 -17.02 3.47
N ASP A 124 9.35 -17.78 2.45
CA ASP A 124 9.74 -19.17 2.59
C ASP A 124 11.26 -19.26 2.85
N ALA A 125 11.64 -19.75 4.04
CA ALA A 125 13.04 -19.88 4.44
C ALA A 125 13.82 -20.97 3.66
N THR A 126 13.11 -21.96 3.10
CA THR A 126 13.70 -23.03 2.28
C THR A 126 14.03 -22.50 0.89
N LEU A 127 13.07 -21.80 0.28
CA LEU A 127 13.23 -21.22 -1.06
C LEU A 127 13.97 -19.87 -1.04
N LYS A 128 14.14 -19.28 0.15
CA LYS A 128 14.75 -17.96 0.40
C LYS A 128 14.10 -16.83 -0.38
N GLN A 129 12.80 -16.92 -0.60
CA GLN A 129 12.02 -15.96 -1.38
C GLN A 129 10.59 -15.85 -0.85
N GLU A 130 9.91 -14.78 -1.23
CA GLU A 130 8.49 -14.61 -0.93
C GLU A 130 7.64 -15.45 -1.87
N VAL A 131 6.65 -16.16 -1.32
CA VAL A 131 5.71 -17.00 -2.05
C VAL A 131 4.29 -16.52 -1.81
N LEU A 132 3.46 -16.61 -2.86
CA LEU A 132 2.05 -16.25 -2.77
C LEU A 132 1.35 -17.18 -1.78
N ALA A 133 0.81 -16.63 -0.70
CA ALA A 133 0.13 -17.38 0.35
C ALA A 133 -1.39 -17.25 0.26
N VAL A 134 -1.89 -16.07 -0.15
CA VAL A 134 -3.33 -15.78 -0.22
C VAL A 134 -3.62 -14.79 -1.33
N GLU A 135 -4.80 -14.91 -1.93
CA GLU A 135 -5.32 -13.94 -2.88
C GLU A 135 -6.80 -13.67 -2.62
N GLN A 136 -7.21 -12.41 -2.80
CA GLN A 136 -8.59 -11.97 -2.71
C GLN A 136 -8.88 -10.92 -3.77
N ASN A 137 -9.98 -11.11 -4.50
CA ASN A 137 -10.48 -10.14 -5.46
C ASN A 137 -11.72 -9.44 -4.90
N VAL A 138 -11.75 -8.12 -5.02
CA VAL A 138 -12.86 -7.28 -4.55
C VAL A 138 -13.28 -6.32 -5.64
N THR A 139 -14.58 -6.13 -5.80
CA THR A 139 -15.10 -5.14 -6.76
C THR A 139 -15.30 -3.81 -6.04
N ILE A 140 -14.64 -2.75 -6.53
CA ILE A 140 -14.80 -1.39 -6.00
C ILE A 140 -15.76 -0.63 -6.93
N PRO A 141 -16.76 0.08 -6.37
CA PRO A 141 -17.70 0.86 -7.16
C PRO A 141 -17.01 1.99 -7.93
N ALA A 142 -17.59 2.33 -9.09
CA ALA A 142 -17.15 3.48 -9.87
C ALA A 142 -17.48 4.80 -9.16
N CYS A 143 -16.64 5.80 -9.37
CA CYS A 143 -16.81 7.16 -8.87
C CYS A 143 -17.38 8.07 -9.99
N TYR A 144 -18.69 7.99 -10.21
CA TYR A 144 -19.34 8.66 -11.34
C TYR A 144 -19.19 10.18 -11.29
N GLY A 145 -18.57 10.73 -12.34
CA GLY A 145 -18.36 12.16 -12.49
C GLY A 145 -17.44 12.80 -11.45
N TYR A 146 -16.75 12.00 -10.63
CA TYR A 146 -15.93 12.49 -9.50
C TYR A 146 -16.73 13.29 -8.45
N ILE A 147 -18.03 13.04 -8.34
CA ILE A 147 -18.93 13.75 -7.44
C ILE A 147 -19.15 12.91 -6.17
N GLN A 148 -18.83 13.49 -5.01
CA GLN A 148 -19.09 12.90 -3.68
C GLN A 148 -18.54 11.47 -3.50
N CYS A 149 -17.40 11.18 -4.12
CA CYS A 149 -16.83 9.85 -4.04
C CYS A 149 -16.29 9.56 -2.63
N ARG A 150 -16.31 8.28 -2.26
CA ARG A 150 -15.84 7.82 -0.95
C ARG A 150 -15.04 6.54 -1.14
N LEU A 151 -13.94 6.43 -0.41
CA LEU A 151 -13.17 5.20 -0.39
C LEU A 151 -14.04 4.07 0.19
N THR A 152 -13.97 2.91 -0.43
CA THR A 152 -14.70 1.71 -0.01
C THR A 152 -13.85 0.95 0.98
N GLN A 153 -14.40 0.67 2.17
CA GLN A 153 -13.73 -0.19 3.12
C GLN A 153 -13.71 -1.63 2.59
N VAL A 154 -12.53 -2.23 2.54
CA VAL A 154 -12.31 -3.59 2.07
C VAL A 154 -11.72 -4.40 3.22
N TYR A 155 -12.46 -5.41 3.67
CA TYR A 155 -11.98 -6.38 4.65
C TYR A 155 -11.19 -7.49 3.95
N PHE A 156 -10.03 -7.80 4.50
CA PHE A 156 -9.20 -8.90 4.04
C PHE A 156 -9.59 -10.18 4.77
N ASN A 157 -9.57 -11.30 4.05
CA ASN A 157 -9.86 -12.60 4.65
C ASN A 157 -8.80 -13.00 5.70
N ASP A 158 -9.09 -14.06 6.47
CA ASP A 158 -8.21 -14.52 7.55
C ASP A 158 -6.88 -15.11 7.07
N GLY A 159 -6.69 -15.29 5.76
CA GLY A 159 -5.42 -15.73 5.18
C GLY A 159 -4.34 -14.66 5.14
N PHE A 160 -4.69 -13.38 5.30
CA PHE A 160 -3.74 -12.25 5.30
C PHE A 160 -3.02 -12.12 6.66
N ARG A 161 -2.28 -13.16 7.05
CA ARG A 161 -1.52 -13.25 8.31
C ARG A 161 -0.08 -13.65 8.06
N ALA A 162 0.82 -13.25 8.96
CA ALA A 162 2.25 -13.56 8.89
C ALA A 162 2.90 -13.18 7.55
N LEU A 163 2.43 -12.09 6.95
CA LEU A 163 2.86 -11.64 5.63
C LEU A 163 4.22 -10.95 5.72
N SER A 164 5.08 -11.24 4.75
CA SER A 164 6.28 -10.46 4.47
C SER A 164 6.04 -9.38 3.41
N GLY A 165 5.01 -9.55 2.57
CA GLY A 165 4.59 -8.60 1.56
C GLY A 165 3.09 -8.67 1.28
N ILE A 166 2.49 -7.55 0.86
CA ILE A 166 1.11 -7.47 0.37
C ILE A 166 1.07 -6.62 -0.89
N GLN A 167 0.39 -7.10 -1.91
CA GLN A 167 0.30 -6.46 -3.21
C GLN A 167 -1.14 -6.08 -3.52
N PHE A 168 -1.30 -4.87 -4.04
CA PHE A 168 -2.57 -4.33 -4.51
C PHE A 168 -2.44 -3.98 -5.99
N ASN A 169 -3.31 -4.55 -6.82
CA ASN A 169 -3.42 -4.16 -8.22
C ASN A 169 -4.89 -3.95 -8.58
N ALA A 170 -5.20 -2.81 -9.19
CA ALA A 170 -6.53 -2.53 -9.70
C ALA A 170 -6.59 -2.74 -11.20
N TYR A 171 -7.71 -3.31 -11.66
CA TYR A 171 -7.99 -3.56 -13.06
C TYR A 171 -9.38 -3.07 -13.42
N THR A 172 -9.58 -2.61 -14.64
CA THR A 172 -10.91 -2.29 -15.15
C THR A 172 -11.78 -3.56 -15.13
N TYR A 173 -12.99 -3.47 -14.55
CA TYR A 173 -13.87 -4.60 -14.38
C TYR A 173 -14.16 -5.29 -15.72
N ASN A 174 -13.94 -6.61 -15.78
CA ASN A 174 -14.07 -7.47 -16.96
C ASN A 174 -13.18 -7.15 -18.18
N LEU A 175 -12.35 -6.11 -18.13
CA LEU A 175 -11.43 -5.77 -19.23
C LEU A 175 -9.97 -6.11 -18.90
N GLY A 176 -9.63 -6.29 -17.62
CA GLY A 176 -8.28 -6.70 -17.20
C GLY A 176 -7.19 -5.64 -17.44
N ILE A 177 -7.58 -4.41 -17.76
CA ILE A 177 -6.65 -3.30 -18.03
C ILE A 177 -6.20 -2.73 -16.67
N PRO A 178 -4.89 -2.64 -16.36
CA PRO A 178 -4.41 -2.02 -15.13
C PRO A 178 -4.92 -0.59 -14.96
N GLN A 179 -5.26 -0.21 -13.72
CA GLN A 179 -5.80 1.11 -13.36
C GLN A 179 -5.07 1.67 -12.14
N ILE A 180 -5.10 3.00 -12.03
CA ILE A 180 -4.69 3.70 -10.81
C ILE A 180 -5.71 3.38 -9.72
N PHE A 181 -5.20 3.09 -8.53
CA PHE A 181 -6.00 3.04 -7.32
C PHE A 181 -5.47 4.00 -6.28
N MET A 182 -6.38 4.37 -5.38
CA MET A 182 -6.14 5.14 -4.18
C MET A 182 -6.40 4.23 -2.98
N MET A 183 -5.63 4.44 -1.91
CA MET A 183 -5.67 3.68 -0.69
C MET A 183 -5.44 4.61 0.50
N ASP A 184 -6.19 4.40 1.57
CA ASP A 184 -5.97 5.08 2.84
C ASP A 184 -6.25 4.14 4.03
N SER A 185 -5.65 4.46 5.16
CA SER A 185 -5.92 3.89 6.47
C SER A 185 -5.87 2.36 6.47
N LEU A 186 -4.74 1.80 6.02
CA LEU A 186 -4.49 0.36 5.99
C LEU A 186 -4.23 -0.13 7.42
N GLN A 187 -5.15 -0.93 7.95
CA GLN A 187 -5.11 -1.46 9.31
C GLN A 187 -4.35 -2.77 9.37
N MET A 188 -3.31 -2.78 10.19
CA MET A 188 -2.31 -3.83 10.24
C MET A 188 -1.89 -4.11 11.68
N GLU A 189 -1.14 -5.17 11.85
CA GLU A 189 -0.53 -5.53 13.12
C GLU A 189 0.82 -6.19 12.87
N TRP A 190 1.79 -5.91 13.74
CA TRP A 190 3.06 -6.62 13.70
C TRP A 190 2.87 -8.08 14.08
N TYR A 191 3.19 -8.99 13.15
CA TYR A 191 3.02 -10.42 13.37
C TYR A 191 3.87 -10.90 14.55
N ASN A 192 5.14 -10.48 14.59
CA ASN A 192 6.00 -10.67 15.77
C ASN A 192 5.88 -9.45 16.69
N SER A 193 4.92 -9.52 17.61
CA SER A 193 4.60 -8.47 18.59
C SER A 193 5.47 -8.52 19.85
N SER A 194 6.56 -9.31 19.86
CA SER A 194 7.48 -9.38 21.00
C SER A 194 8.25 -8.07 21.20
N CYS A 195 8.64 -7.79 22.45
CA CYS A 195 9.43 -6.60 22.80
C CYS A 195 10.77 -6.54 22.05
N ALA A 196 11.41 -7.70 21.84
CA ALA A 196 12.67 -7.82 21.11
C ALA A 196 12.51 -7.44 19.63
N ALA A 197 11.45 -7.93 18.97
CA ALA A 197 11.12 -7.54 17.60
C ALA A 197 10.83 -6.04 17.48
N GLY A 198 10.12 -5.47 18.45
CA GLY A 198 9.87 -4.03 18.49
C GLY A 198 11.13 -3.18 18.64
N ILE A 199 12.11 -3.63 19.43
CA ILE A 199 13.41 -2.96 19.55
C ILE A 199 14.19 -3.04 18.23
N LEU A 200 14.18 -4.19 17.54
CA LEU A 200 14.82 -4.33 16.22
C LEU A 200 14.27 -3.32 15.20
N ARG A 201 12.96 -3.07 15.22
CA ARG A 201 12.34 -2.06 14.34
C ARG A 201 12.82 -0.65 14.68
N VAL A 202 12.87 -0.27 15.96
CA VAL A 202 13.37 1.05 16.38
C VAL A 202 14.86 1.26 16.07
N GLY A 203 15.68 0.20 16.16
CA GLY A 203 17.11 0.25 15.87
C GLY A 203 17.47 0.44 14.38
N HIS A 204 16.50 0.32 13.47
CA HIS A 204 16.68 0.39 12.02
C HIS A 204 15.72 1.42 11.37
N ARG A 205 15.58 2.59 12.01
CA ARG A 205 14.81 3.74 11.52
C ARG A 205 15.64 4.63 10.58
#